data_AF-A0A1G9GNR7-F1
#
_entry.id   AF-A0A1G9GNR7-F1
#
_cell.length_a   1.000
_cell.length_b   1.000
_cell.length_c   1.000
_cell.angle_alpha   90.00
_cell.angle_beta   90.00
_cell.angle_gamma   90.00
#
_symmetry.space_group_name_H-M   'P 1'
#
loop_
_entity.id
_entity.type
_entity.pdbx_description
1 polymer ?
#
loop_
_entity_poly.entity_id
_entity_poly.type
_entity_poly.pdbx_seq_one_letter_code
_entity_poly.pdbx_strand_id
1 'polypeptide(L)'
;MPGDQLDRDDLVRGINVVIAKLRAAGQPAGIRIVGGAALALRYFDRRTTADIDAHLQPEQPILKAAVEVANEHGWPQDWLSSNATMFLPAYGADPEWEVLYANEDITVEVASPRALLAMKLNASRPGRDVQDIANLLAICEIRDLNAAEEVLNDFYPGDGLPDKALRLLEPIFKQGLPAVPASPPPPLLGPPTSHQAPQQEARPDE
;
A
#
# COMPACT_ATOMS: atom_id res chain seq x y z
N MET A 1 18.33 -0.47 -16.24
CA MET A 1 18.03 0.13 -17.56
C MET A 1 17.01 1.26 -17.34
N PRO A 2 16.88 2.27 -18.22
CA PRO A 2 15.78 3.23 -18.12
C PRO A 2 14.49 2.51 -18.55
N GLY A 3 13.75 1.97 -17.57
CA GLY A 3 12.58 1.10 -17.77
C GLY A 3 12.19 0.27 -16.54
N ASP A 4 13.05 0.19 -15.52
CA ASP A 4 12.85 -0.67 -14.34
C ASP A 4 12.12 0.02 -13.16
N GLN A 5 11.70 1.28 -13.31
CA GLN A 5 11.17 2.08 -12.20
C GLN A 5 9.86 2.75 -12.59
N LEU A 6 8.78 2.36 -11.91
CA LEU A 6 7.42 2.84 -12.12
C LEU A 6 7.11 3.95 -11.12
N ASP A 7 6.72 5.12 -11.61
CA ASP A 7 6.27 6.19 -10.72
C ASP A 7 4.82 5.96 -10.24
N ARG A 8 4.34 6.84 -9.36
CA ARG A 8 2.97 6.75 -8.84
C ARG A 8 1.92 6.76 -9.94
N ASP A 9 2.13 7.55 -10.99
CA ASP A 9 1.18 7.66 -12.09
C ASP A 9 1.18 6.40 -12.95
N ASP A 10 2.34 5.74 -13.12
CA ASP A 10 2.44 4.39 -13.69
C ASP A 10 1.63 3.39 -12.86
N LEU A 11 1.75 3.38 -11.53
CA LEU A 11 0.97 2.49 -10.67
C LEU A 11 -0.53 2.71 -10.84
N VAL A 12 -0.97 3.97 -10.83
CA VAL A 12 -2.39 4.33 -11.03
C VAL A 12 -2.88 3.92 -12.42
N ARG A 13 -2.08 4.12 -13.47
CA ARG A 13 -2.39 3.66 -14.83
C ARG A 13 -2.50 2.14 -14.89
N GLY A 14 -1.52 1.42 -14.35
CA GLY A 14 -1.49 -0.05 -14.34
C GLY A 14 -2.70 -0.64 -13.63
N ILE A 15 -3.01 -0.15 -12.42
CA ILE A 15 -4.18 -0.59 -11.65
C ILE A 15 -5.47 -0.37 -12.45
N ASN A 16 -5.62 0.79 -13.12
CA ASN A 16 -6.78 1.08 -13.95
C ASN A 16 -6.95 0.10 -15.12
N VAL A 17 -5.86 -0.25 -15.80
CA VAL A 17 -5.92 -1.22 -16.90
C VAL A 17 -6.24 -2.62 -16.37
N VAL A 18 -5.69 -3.03 -15.22
CA VAL A 18 -6.04 -4.30 -14.55
C VAL A 18 -7.54 -4.33 -14.20
N ILE A 19 -8.07 -3.27 -13.57
CA ILE A 19 -9.51 -3.14 -13.27
C ILE A 19 -10.34 -3.27 -14.55
N ALA A 20 -9.97 -2.56 -15.62
CA ALA A 20 -10.70 -2.60 -16.88
C ALA A 20 -10.73 -4.02 -17.51
N LYS A 21 -9.58 -4.73 -17.50
CA LYS A 21 -9.47 -6.11 -18.00
C LYS A 21 -10.32 -7.08 -17.18
N LEU A 22 -10.26 -7.00 -15.84
CA LEU A 22 -11.05 -7.85 -14.95
C LEU A 22 -12.56 -7.61 -15.13
N ARG A 23 -12.98 -6.35 -15.25
CA ARG A 23 -14.39 -5.99 -15.55
C ARG A 23 -14.85 -6.53 -16.89
N ALA A 24 -14.05 -6.38 -17.95
CA ALA A 24 -14.38 -6.90 -19.27
C ALA A 24 -14.52 -8.43 -19.28
N ALA A 25 -13.79 -9.12 -18.40
CA ALA A 25 -13.85 -10.57 -18.22
C ALA A 25 -14.92 -11.03 -17.20
N GLY A 26 -15.68 -10.10 -16.60
CA GLY A 26 -16.66 -10.40 -15.54
C GLY A 26 -16.04 -11.10 -14.33
N GLN A 27 -14.78 -10.82 -14.01
CA GLN A 27 -14.04 -11.45 -12.92
C GLN A 27 -14.09 -10.56 -11.67
N PRO A 28 -14.76 -10.98 -10.58
CA PRO A 28 -14.66 -10.28 -9.32
C PRO A 28 -13.24 -10.41 -8.74
N ALA A 29 -12.74 -9.37 -8.08
CA ALA A 29 -11.36 -9.32 -7.63
C ALA A 29 -11.12 -8.36 -6.45
N GLY A 30 -10.45 -8.84 -5.41
CA GLY A 30 -9.88 -8.03 -4.34
C GLY A 30 -8.36 -7.88 -4.53
N ILE A 31 -7.89 -6.63 -4.51
CA ILE A 31 -6.47 -6.27 -4.61
C ILE A 31 -6.10 -5.47 -3.36
N ARG A 32 -5.33 -6.08 -2.46
CA ARG A 32 -4.92 -5.49 -1.18
C ARG A 32 -3.44 -5.15 -1.21
N ILE A 33 -3.13 -3.88 -1.44
CA ILE A 33 -1.78 -3.38 -1.70
C ILE A 33 -1.05 -3.08 -0.39
N VAL A 34 0.22 -3.49 -0.33
CA VAL A 34 1.11 -3.22 0.81
C VAL A 34 2.46 -2.66 0.30
N GLY A 35 3.42 -2.52 1.21
CA GLY A 35 4.80 -2.19 0.86
C GLY A 35 4.95 -0.79 0.25
N GLY A 36 5.91 -0.63 -0.65
CA GLY A 36 6.26 0.68 -1.23
C GLY A 36 5.16 1.31 -2.07
N ALA A 37 4.37 0.49 -2.78
CA ALA A 37 3.25 0.96 -3.58
C ALA A 37 2.12 1.54 -2.72
N ALA A 38 1.79 0.92 -1.59
CA ALA A 38 0.80 1.47 -0.65
C ALA A 38 1.22 2.86 -0.13
N LEU A 39 2.51 3.02 0.20
CA LEU A 39 3.08 4.31 0.63
C LEU A 39 2.92 5.38 -0.45
N ALA A 40 3.32 5.06 -1.69
CA ALA A 40 3.25 5.98 -2.83
C ALA A 40 1.81 6.35 -3.21
N LEU A 41 0.89 5.39 -3.18
CA LEU A 41 -0.50 5.62 -3.55
C LEU A 41 -1.24 6.51 -2.54
N ARG A 42 -0.96 6.34 -1.24
CA ARG A 42 -1.82 6.92 -0.19
C ARG A 42 -1.14 7.84 0.82
N TYR A 43 0.12 7.60 1.20
CA TYR A 43 0.69 8.22 2.41
C TYR A 43 1.68 9.34 2.12
N PHE A 44 2.58 9.16 1.15
CA PHE A 44 3.55 10.20 0.79
C PHE A 44 4.16 9.97 -0.58
N ASP A 45 4.64 11.05 -1.21
CA ASP A 45 5.39 10.96 -2.45
C ASP A 45 6.69 10.19 -2.25
N ARG A 46 6.78 9.04 -2.90
CA ARG A 46 7.91 8.13 -2.86
C ARG A 46 8.53 8.11 -4.25
N ARG A 47 9.69 8.78 -4.39
CA ARG A 47 10.38 8.98 -5.69
C ARG A 47 10.78 7.70 -6.44
N THR A 48 10.65 6.53 -5.83
CA THR A 48 11.14 5.26 -6.37
C THR A 48 10.23 4.10 -6.01
N THR A 49 9.30 3.73 -6.89
CA THR A 49 8.60 2.43 -6.83
C THR A 49 8.98 1.59 -8.05
N ALA A 50 9.18 0.29 -7.88
CA ALA A 50 9.47 -0.61 -9.01
C ALA A 50 8.28 -1.55 -9.25
N ASP A 51 7.53 -1.85 -8.19
CA ASP A 51 6.58 -2.95 -8.09
C ASP A 51 5.45 -2.67 -7.08
N ILE A 52 4.29 -3.29 -7.31
CA ILE A 52 3.15 -3.40 -6.42
C ILE A 52 3.21 -4.78 -5.77
N ASP A 53 3.45 -4.81 -4.47
CA ASP A 53 3.25 -6.01 -3.67
C ASP A 53 1.82 -5.99 -3.11
N ALA A 54 1.03 -7.02 -3.44
CA ALA A 54 -0.37 -7.08 -3.02
C ALA A 54 -0.81 -8.49 -2.63
N HIS A 55 -1.82 -8.58 -1.78
CA HIS A 55 -2.60 -9.80 -1.61
C HIS A 55 -3.75 -9.81 -2.62
N LEU A 56 -3.87 -10.89 -3.38
CA LEU A 56 -4.71 -10.97 -4.58
C LEU A 56 -5.75 -12.08 -4.45
N GLN A 57 -7.01 -11.76 -4.69
CA GLN A 57 -8.11 -12.73 -4.58
C GLN A 57 -9.17 -12.51 -5.67
N PRO A 58 -9.35 -13.42 -6.64
CA PRO A 58 -8.54 -14.59 -6.94
C PRO A 58 -7.21 -14.19 -7.61
N GLU A 59 -6.12 -14.85 -7.22
CA GLU A 59 -4.77 -14.51 -7.68
C GLU A 59 -4.58 -14.65 -9.20
N GLN A 60 -4.96 -15.79 -9.78
CA GLN A 60 -4.65 -16.14 -11.17
C GLN A 60 -5.22 -15.16 -12.21
N PRO A 61 -6.51 -14.76 -12.16
CA PRO A 61 -7.04 -13.75 -13.09
C PRO A 61 -6.35 -12.39 -12.97
N ILE A 62 -6.00 -11.97 -11.75
CA ILE A 62 -5.35 -10.68 -11.51
C ILE A 62 -3.92 -10.69 -12.07
N LEU A 63 -3.13 -11.74 -11.78
CA LEU A 63 -1.77 -11.86 -12.31
C LEU A 63 -1.76 -11.98 -13.84
N LYS A 64 -2.73 -12.68 -14.43
CA LYS A 64 -2.87 -12.74 -15.89
C LYS A 64 -3.10 -11.34 -16.47
N ALA A 65 -4.02 -10.56 -15.90
CA ALA A 65 -4.26 -9.19 -16.33
C ALA A 65 -3.01 -8.31 -16.16
N ALA A 66 -2.27 -8.49 -15.07
CA ALA A 66 -1.02 -7.76 -14.81
C ALA A 66 0.06 -8.07 -15.87
N VAL A 67 0.24 -9.32 -16.26
CA VAL A 67 1.16 -9.73 -17.34
C VAL A 67 0.79 -9.09 -18.68
N GLU A 68 -0.52 -9.01 -18.99
CA GLU A 68 -0.98 -8.32 -20.21
C GLU A 68 -0.62 -6.83 -20.18
N VAL A 69 -0.82 -6.15 -19.04
CA VAL A 69 -0.39 -4.75 -18.85
C VAL A 69 1.13 -4.61 -19.02
N ALA A 70 1.90 -5.53 -18.43
CA ALA A 70 3.35 -5.51 -18.54
C ALA A 70 3.81 -5.58 -20.00
N ASN A 71 3.19 -6.47 -20.79
CA ASN A 71 3.48 -6.61 -22.22
C ASN A 71 3.08 -5.38 -23.03
N GLU A 72 1.93 -4.77 -22.73
CA GLU A 72 1.42 -3.57 -23.42
C GLU A 72 2.32 -2.34 -23.18
N HIS A 73 2.89 -2.22 -21.98
CA HIS A 73 3.67 -1.06 -21.55
C HIS A 73 5.19 -1.28 -21.56
N GLY A 74 5.67 -2.50 -21.82
CA GLY A 74 7.08 -2.86 -21.72
C GLY A 74 7.62 -2.81 -20.29
N TRP A 75 6.76 -3.05 -19.29
CA TRP A 75 7.12 -3.05 -17.88
C TRP A 75 7.65 -4.42 -17.41
N PRO A 76 8.32 -4.48 -16.24
CA PRO A 76 8.63 -5.76 -15.60
C PRO A 76 7.38 -6.62 -15.39
N GLN A 77 7.48 -7.92 -15.63
CA GLN A 77 6.34 -8.85 -15.53
C GLN A 77 5.81 -8.98 -14.09
N ASP A 78 6.64 -8.68 -13.12
CA ASP A 78 6.39 -8.69 -11.69
C ASP A 78 6.03 -7.30 -11.12
N TRP A 79 5.69 -6.32 -11.99
CA TRP A 79 5.24 -4.99 -11.54
C TRP A 79 4.02 -5.04 -10.62
N LEU A 80 3.22 -6.10 -10.68
CA LEU A 80 2.19 -6.46 -9.70
C LEU A 80 2.43 -7.90 -9.29
N SER A 81 2.76 -8.12 -8.02
CA SER A 81 3.15 -9.42 -7.47
C SER A 81 2.30 -9.78 -6.25
N SER A 82 2.17 -11.09 -6.00
CA SER A 82 1.54 -11.65 -4.79
C SER A 82 2.53 -11.93 -3.65
N ASN A 83 3.80 -11.53 -3.82
CA ASN A 83 4.89 -11.79 -2.86
C ASN A 83 4.62 -11.17 -1.48
N ALA A 84 3.77 -10.14 -1.41
CA ALA A 84 3.28 -9.57 -0.14
C ALA A 84 2.63 -10.60 0.79
N THR A 85 1.98 -11.62 0.23
CA THR A 85 1.12 -12.53 1.00
C THR A 85 1.90 -13.26 2.11
N MET A 86 3.17 -13.60 1.86
CA MET A 86 4.01 -14.26 2.88
C MET A 86 4.41 -13.33 4.04
N PHE A 87 4.28 -12.02 3.87
CA PHE A 87 4.65 -11.02 4.87
C PHE A 87 3.45 -10.46 5.60
N LEU A 88 2.22 -10.82 5.22
CA LEU A 88 1.04 -10.36 5.94
C LEU A 88 1.00 -10.98 7.36
N PRO A 89 0.60 -10.19 8.37
CA PRO A 89 0.32 -10.68 9.72
C PRO A 89 -0.64 -11.88 9.70
N ALA A 90 -0.14 -13.09 9.96
CA ALA A 90 -0.96 -14.30 9.96
C ALA A 90 -1.67 -14.54 11.31
N TYR A 91 -1.08 -14.05 12.40
CA TYR A 91 -1.52 -14.31 13.78
C TYR A 91 -1.66 -13.05 14.64
N GLY A 92 -1.40 -11.86 14.07
CA GLY A 92 -1.53 -10.58 14.76
C GLY A 92 -2.83 -9.84 14.43
N ALA A 93 -2.84 -8.53 14.70
CA ALA A 93 -3.93 -7.64 14.35
C ALA A 93 -4.23 -7.63 12.85
N ASP A 94 -5.50 -7.39 12.50
CA ASP A 94 -5.88 -7.12 11.11
C ASP A 94 -5.10 -5.90 10.62
N PRO A 95 -4.44 -5.96 9.45
CA PRO A 95 -3.76 -4.81 8.85
C PRO A 95 -4.60 -3.53 8.76
N GLU A 96 -5.93 -3.65 8.80
CA GLU A 96 -6.91 -2.61 8.49
C GLU A 96 -6.72 -2.08 7.07
N TRP A 97 -7.80 -2.07 6.30
CA TRP A 97 -7.74 -1.81 4.85
C TRP A 97 -8.49 -0.51 4.52
N GLU A 98 -7.76 0.44 3.94
CA GLU A 98 -8.35 1.67 3.41
C GLU A 98 -8.70 1.47 1.94
N VAL A 99 -9.97 1.65 1.60
CA VAL A 99 -10.48 1.50 0.23
C VAL A 99 -10.01 2.66 -0.65
N LEU A 100 -9.24 2.35 -1.69
CA LEU A 100 -8.89 3.29 -2.76
C LEU A 100 -9.92 3.25 -3.90
N TYR A 101 -10.51 2.09 -4.14
CA TYR A 101 -11.54 1.87 -5.15
C TYR A 101 -12.43 0.71 -4.72
N ALA A 102 -13.74 0.86 -4.91
CA ALA A 102 -14.68 -0.23 -4.77
C ALA A 102 -15.83 -0.06 -5.76
N ASN A 103 -16.22 -1.16 -6.40
CA ASN A 103 -17.52 -1.32 -7.05
C ASN A 103 -18.12 -2.68 -6.65
N GLU A 104 -19.18 -3.12 -7.32
CA GLU A 104 -19.89 -4.37 -6.96
C GLU A 104 -19.00 -5.62 -7.00
N ASP A 105 -18.01 -5.67 -7.89
CA ASP A 105 -17.21 -6.88 -8.16
C ASP A 105 -15.73 -6.75 -7.77
N ILE A 106 -15.20 -5.53 -7.71
CA ILE A 106 -13.76 -5.26 -7.59
C ILE A 106 -13.48 -4.27 -6.47
N THR A 107 -12.53 -4.63 -5.60
CA THR A 107 -12.00 -3.76 -4.56
C THR A 107 -10.49 -3.58 -4.72
N VAL A 108 -10.01 -2.36 -4.50
CA VAL A 108 -8.60 -2.03 -4.36
C VAL A 108 -8.42 -1.29 -3.05
N GLU A 109 -7.58 -1.85 -2.18
CA GLU A 109 -7.37 -1.38 -0.82
C GLU A 109 -5.87 -1.22 -0.54
N VAL A 110 -5.51 -0.38 0.42
CA VAL A 110 -4.14 -0.28 0.97
C VAL A 110 -4.15 -0.56 2.46
N ALA A 111 -3.08 -1.20 2.95
CA ALA A 111 -2.91 -1.42 4.38
C ALA A 111 -2.74 -0.10 5.15
N SER A 112 -3.17 -0.09 6.41
CA SER A 112 -3.01 1.03 7.35
C SER A 112 -1.53 1.42 7.54
N PRO A 113 -1.23 2.66 7.97
CA PRO A 113 0.16 3.06 8.17
C PRO A 113 0.81 2.28 9.32
N ARG A 114 0.04 1.85 10.34
CA ARG A 114 0.54 1.00 11.43
C ARG A 114 0.96 -0.37 10.93
N ALA A 115 0.15 -1.02 10.09
CA ALA A 115 0.50 -2.30 9.49
C ALA A 115 1.72 -2.19 8.58
N LEU A 116 1.78 -1.14 7.75
CA LEU A 116 2.95 -0.88 6.90
C LEU A 116 4.21 -0.62 7.71
N LEU A 117 4.11 0.08 8.85
CA LEU A 117 5.22 0.27 9.79
C LEU A 117 5.71 -1.07 10.34
N ALA A 118 4.81 -1.92 10.83
CA ALA A 118 5.17 -3.24 11.34
C ALA A 118 5.87 -4.10 10.27
N MET A 119 5.34 -4.14 9.04
CA MET A 119 5.97 -4.85 7.92
C MET A 119 7.37 -4.32 7.61
N LYS A 120 7.56 -2.99 7.64
CA LYS A 120 8.85 -2.35 7.42
C LYS A 120 9.84 -2.62 8.54
N LEU A 121 9.40 -2.66 9.80
CA LEU A 121 10.22 -3.03 10.96
C LEU A 121 10.62 -4.51 10.92
N ASN A 122 9.69 -5.40 10.54
CA ASN A 122 9.99 -6.82 10.40
C ASN A 122 11.02 -7.06 9.26
N ALA A 123 10.86 -6.37 8.13
CA ALA A 123 11.79 -6.47 7.00
C ALA A 123 13.14 -5.79 7.28
N SER A 124 13.12 -4.56 7.82
CA SER A 124 14.26 -3.72 8.20
C SER A 124 15.45 -3.79 7.24
N ARG A 125 15.21 -3.56 5.95
CA ARG A 125 16.27 -3.63 4.92
C ARG A 125 17.09 -2.34 4.94
N PRO A 126 18.39 -2.40 5.30
CA PRO A 126 19.24 -1.20 5.36
C PRO A 126 19.28 -0.48 4.02
N GLY A 127 19.22 0.85 4.03
CA GLY A 127 19.23 1.70 2.83
C GLY A 127 17.91 1.76 2.05
N ARG A 128 17.02 0.77 2.17
CA ARG A 128 15.71 0.77 1.49
C ARG A 128 14.56 1.25 2.39
N ASP A 129 14.53 0.79 3.64
CA ASP A 129 13.37 1.01 4.51
C ASP A 129 13.54 2.21 5.47
N VAL A 130 14.73 2.83 5.56
CA VAL A 130 15.04 3.88 6.55
C VAL A 130 14.09 5.08 6.48
N GLN A 131 13.93 5.68 5.30
CA GLN A 131 13.06 6.84 5.12
C GLN A 131 11.57 6.47 5.26
N ASP A 132 11.19 5.29 4.76
CA ASP A 132 9.82 4.78 4.87
C ASP A 132 9.46 4.60 6.35
N ILE A 133 10.33 3.99 7.16
CA ILE A 133 10.18 3.82 8.61
C ILE A 133 10.07 5.19 9.31
N ALA A 134 10.99 6.13 9.02
CA ALA A 134 10.96 7.45 9.65
C ALA A 134 9.65 8.22 9.38
N ASN A 135 9.16 8.18 8.14
CA ASN A 135 7.89 8.80 7.77
C ASN A 135 6.70 8.10 8.44
N LEU A 136 6.69 6.77 8.49
CA LEU A 136 5.63 6.00 9.11
C LEU A 136 5.59 6.17 10.64
N LEU A 137 6.75 6.27 11.30
CA LEU A 137 6.83 6.65 12.71
C LEU A 137 6.21 8.02 12.96
N ALA A 138 6.46 9.00 12.09
CA ALA A 138 5.85 10.33 12.19
C ALA A 138 4.33 10.29 11.97
N ILE A 139 3.85 9.56 10.95
CA ILE A 139 2.42 9.40 10.65
C ILE A 139 1.67 8.71 11.79
N CYS A 140 2.27 7.68 12.38
CA CYS A 140 1.70 6.91 13.48
C CYS A 140 1.97 7.53 14.87
N GLU A 141 2.64 8.68 14.93
CA GLU A 141 3.05 9.37 16.16
C GLU A 141 3.85 8.50 17.16
N ILE A 142 4.66 7.57 16.65
CA ILE A 142 5.47 6.64 17.45
C ILE A 142 6.83 7.27 17.73
N ARG A 143 7.08 7.65 19.00
CA ARG A 143 8.20 8.53 19.37
C ARG A 143 9.38 7.85 20.05
N ASP A 144 9.29 6.56 20.31
CA ASP A 144 10.35 5.80 20.98
C ASP A 144 10.36 4.32 20.57
N LEU A 145 11.42 3.63 21.01
CA LEU A 145 11.67 2.23 20.70
C LEU A 145 10.59 1.30 21.27
N ASN A 146 10.09 1.57 22.47
CA ASN A 146 9.10 0.72 23.12
C ASN A 146 7.79 0.76 22.34
N ALA A 147 7.33 1.95 21.96
CA ALA A 147 6.13 2.10 21.14
C ALA A 147 6.30 1.47 19.75
N ALA A 148 7.50 1.52 19.15
CA ALA A 148 7.78 0.83 17.89
C ALA A 148 7.76 -0.71 18.03
N GLU A 149 8.25 -1.23 19.15
CA GLU A 149 8.18 -2.65 19.49
C GLU A 149 6.73 -3.11 19.72
N GLU A 150 5.92 -2.32 20.42
CA GLU A 150 4.49 -2.57 20.60
C GLU A 150 3.78 -2.67 19.26
N VAL A 151 4.02 -1.72 18.33
CA VAL A 151 3.46 -1.81 16.97
C VAL A 151 3.89 -3.11 16.28
N LEU A 152 5.17 -3.47 16.34
CA LEU A 152 5.61 -4.72 15.71
C LEU A 152 4.92 -5.94 16.33
N ASN A 153 4.82 -5.99 17.66
CA ASN A 153 4.24 -7.10 18.39
C ASN A 153 2.72 -7.23 18.19
N ASP A 154 2.00 -6.13 17.96
CA ASP A 154 0.57 -6.17 17.60
C ASP A 154 0.33 -7.01 16.33
N PHE A 155 1.22 -6.91 15.35
CA PHE A 155 1.08 -7.58 14.05
C PHE A 155 1.90 -8.88 13.94
N TYR A 156 3.02 -8.99 14.65
CA TYR A 156 3.92 -10.15 14.66
C TYR A 156 4.24 -10.54 16.12
N PRO A 157 3.26 -11.14 16.83
CA PRO A 157 3.40 -11.43 18.25
C PRO A 157 4.55 -12.40 18.52
N GLY A 158 5.43 -12.03 19.45
CA GLY A 158 6.55 -12.88 19.88
C GLY A 158 7.85 -12.73 19.08
N ASP A 159 7.87 -11.96 17.99
CA ASP A 159 9.08 -11.80 17.17
C ASP A 159 10.10 -10.81 17.76
N GLY A 160 9.69 -9.93 18.69
CA GLY A 160 10.52 -8.84 19.23
C GLY A 160 11.07 -7.92 18.14
N LEU A 161 11.69 -6.78 18.49
CA LEU A 161 12.38 -6.00 17.46
C LEU A 161 13.62 -6.74 16.94
N PRO A 162 13.75 -7.01 15.62
CA PRO A 162 14.97 -7.59 15.07
C PRO A 162 16.17 -6.65 15.28
N ASP A 163 17.38 -7.19 15.49
CA ASP A 163 18.61 -6.38 15.64
C ASP A 163 18.80 -5.34 14.52
N LYS A 164 18.43 -5.72 13.30
CA LYS A 164 18.44 -4.82 12.14
C LYS A 164 17.49 -3.64 12.30
N ALA A 165 16.31 -3.84 12.91
CA ALA A 165 15.35 -2.77 13.19
C ALA A 165 15.89 -1.81 14.24
N LEU A 166 16.47 -2.33 15.32
CA LEU A 166 17.11 -1.52 16.37
C LEU A 166 18.18 -0.60 15.79
N ARG A 167 19.06 -1.12 14.92
CA ARG A 167 20.10 -0.34 14.23
C ARG A 167 19.54 0.77 13.33
N LEU A 168 18.31 0.63 12.83
CA LEU A 168 17.64 1.68 12.05
C LEU A 168 16.94 2.70 12.97
N LEU A 169 16.28 2.23 14.02
CA LEU A 169 15.47 3.06 14.91
C LEU A 169 16.32 3.99 15.79
N GLU A 170 17.43 3.51 16.33
CA GLU A 170 18.34 4.30 17.17
C GLU A 170 18.77 5.63 16.52
N PRO A 171 19.33 5.66 15.29
CA PRO A 171 19.70 6.92 14.65
C PRO A 171 18.48 7.77 14.28
N ILE A 172 17.35 7.18 13.89
CA ILE A 172 16.12 7.92 13.58
C ILE A 172 15.63 8.70 14.81
N PHE A 173 15.49 8.03 15.95
CA PHE A 173 15.04 8.70 17.18
C PHE A 173 16.05 9.69 17.73
N LYS A 174 17.36 9.41 17.60
CA LYS A 174 18.41 10.36 18.00
C LYS A 174 18.41 11.63 17.15
N GLN A 175 18.15 11.52 15.85
CA GLN A 175 18.02 12.66 14.94
C GLN A 175 16.71 13.42 15.12
N GLY A 176 15.68 12.74 15.63
CA GLY A 176 14.32 13.24 15.71
C GLY A 176 13.51 12.84 14.48
N LEU A 177 12.20 12.60 14.68
CA LEU A 177 11.31 12.25 13.60
C LEU A 177 11.18 13.41 12.59
N PRO A 178 11.01 13.10 11.30
CA PRO A 178 10.68 14.13 10.32
C PRO A 178 9.30 14.72 10.60
N ALA A 179 9.00 15.86 9.98
CA ALA A 179 7.62 16.33 9.91
C ALA A 179 6.75 15.29 9.18
N VAL A 180 5.48 15.19 9.57
CA VAL A 180 4.52 14.31 8.89
C VAL A 180 4.46 14.72 7.40
N PRO A 181 4.78 13.81 6.47
CA PRO A 181 4.80 14.14 5.06
C PRO A 181 3.38 14.44 4.55
N ALA A 182 3.28 15.27 3.52
CA ALA A 182 2.00 15.53 2.88
C ALA A 182 1.52 14.30 2.08
N SER A 183 0.26 13.92 2.29
CA SER A 183 -0.38 12.86 1.49
C SER A 183 -0.54 13.31 0.03
N PRO A 184 -0.30 12.42 -0.96
CA PRO A 184 -0.63 12.71 -2.34
C PRO A 184 -2.16 12.80 -2.53
N PRO A 185 -2.63 13.44 -3.62
CA PRO A 185 -4.05 13.44 -3.97
C PRO A 185 -4.59 12.00 -4.11
N PRO A 186 -5.83 11.70 -3.72
CA PRO A 186 -6.41 10.37 -3.90
C PRO A 186 -6.25 9.87 -5.34
N PRO A 187 -5.82 8.60 -5.54
CA PRO A 187 -5.63 8.08 -6.90
C PRO A 187 -6.98 7.98 -7.61
N LEU A 188 -7.00 8.40 -8.88
CA LEU A 188 -8.19 8.28 -9.74
C LEU A 188 -8.24 6.87 -10.31
N LEU A 189 -8.96 5.98 -9.62
CA LEU A 189 -9.15 4.58 -10.00
C LEU A 189 -10.57 4.33 -10.52
N GLY A 190 -10.68 3.51 -11.55
CA GLY A 190 -11.90 3.28 -12.31
C GLY A 190 -12.18 4.36 -13.36
N PRO A 191 -13.22 4.17 -14.20
CA PRO A 191 -13.70 5.22 -15.09
C PRO A 191 -14.20 6.42 -14.27
N PRO A 192 -14.10 7.67 -14.77
CA PRO A 192 -14.64 8.83 -14.08
C PRO A 192 -16.14 8.61 -13.82
N THR A 193 -16.50 8.50 -12.55
CA THR A 193 -17.89 8.30 -12.13
C THR A 193 -18.68 9.56 -12.43
N SER A 194 -19.47 9.53 -13.50
CA SER A 194 -20.58 10.47 -13.66
C SER A 194 -21.71 10.04 -12.71
N HIS A 195 -21.57 10.30 -11.40
CA HIS A 195 -22.67 10.47 -10.45
C HIS A 195 -22.16 10.45 -9.00
N GLN A 196 -21.99 11.65 -8.44
CA GLN A 196 -22.47 11.97 -7.10
C GLN A 196 -22.94 13.42 -7.14
N ALA A 197 -24.20 13.64 -7.52
CA ALA A 197 -24.91 14.86 -7.15
C ALA A 197 -25.37 14.67 -5.69
N PRO A 198 -25.17 15.65 -4.80
CA PRO A 198 -25.65 15.54 -3.43
C PRO A 198 -27.17 15.45 -3.44
N GLN A 199 -27.72 14.38 -2.88
CA GLN A 199 -29.14 14.30 -2.57
C GLN A 199 -29.41 15.34 -1.49
N GLN A 200 -30.02 16.45 -1.89
CA GLN A 200 -30.56 17.44 -0.98
C GLN A 200 -31.71 16.79 -0.22
N GLU A 201 -31.49 16.59 1.06
CA GLU A 201 -32.44 16.08 2.02
C GLU A 201 -33.64 17.03 2.07
N ALA A 202 -34.74 16.61 1.44
CA ALA A 202 -36.01 17.30 1.51
C ALA A 202 -36.55 17.17 2.94
N ARG A 203 -36.42 18.25 3.70
CA ARG A 203 -37.15 18.44 4.96
C ARG A 203 -38.65 18.47 4.63
N PRO A 204 -39.50 17.63 5.23
CA PRO A 204 -40.94 17.90 5.22
C PRO A 204 -41.23 19.01 6.24
N ASP A 205 -42.01 19.99 5.80
CA ASP A 205 -42.65 20.97 6.66
C ASP A 205 -43.67 20.25 7.57
N GLU A 206 -43.50 20.36 8.89
CA GLU A 206 -44.59 20.48 9.88
C GLU A 206 -44.10 21.19 11.15
#